data_AF-A0A7H0MJ29-F1
#
_entry.id   AF-A0A7H0MJ29-F1
#
_cell.length_a   1.000
_cell.length_b   1.000
_cell.length_c   1.000
_cell.angle_alpha   90.00
_cell.angle_beta   90.00
_cell.angle_gamma   90.00
#
_symmetry.space_group_name_H-M   'P 1'
#
loop_
_entity.id
_entity.type
_entity.pdbx_description
1 polymer ?
#
loop_
_entity_poly.entity_id
_entity_poly.type
_entity_poly.pdbx_seq_one_letter_code
_entity_poly.pdbx_strand_id
1 'polypeptide(L)'
;MNKSEKKIRENIEKGYRYPHDIESVASAIYNLEKKGGVTDKTLINDFIESINASQYSDIVNTTYDYFKRLAQDEYSLIGEEKEKILKLYESINILLYLGAEAGDSVPDDLETIIIGMLARRKLVLPPVTESSSPWWKALLVKSRQS
;
A
#
# COMPACT_ATOMS: atom_id res chain seq x y z
N MET A 1 24.95 2.13 7.00
CA MET A 1 23.94 2.49 5.99
C MET A 1 24.35 1.99 4.60
N ASN A 2 23.52 1.15 3.98
CA ASN A 2 23.73 0.66 2.61
C ASN A 2 23.20 1.65 1.55
N LYS A 3 23.50 1.41 0.27
CA LYS A 3 23.12 2.29 -0.85
C LYS A 3 21.60 2.50 -0.96
N SER A 4 20.80 1.47 -0.73
CA SER A 4 19.33 1.54 -0.83
C SER A 4 18.78 2.40 0.30
N GLU A 5 19.24 2.19 1.53
CA GLU A 5 18.87 2.96 2.71
C GLU A 5 19.26 4.44 2.56
N LYS A 6 20.47 4.72 2.05
CA LYS A 6 20.88 6.10 1.73
C LYS A 6 19.91 6.78 0.76
N LYS A 7 19.53 6.09 -0.33
CA LYS A 7 18.59 6.62 -1.32
C LYS A 7 17.20 6.88 -0.73
N ILE A 8 16.73 6.00 0.17
CA ILE A 8 15.46 6.18 0.88
C ILE A 8 15.53 7.45 1.74
N ARG A 9 16.61 7.64 2.51
CA ARG A 9 16.80 8.85 3.33
C ARG A 9 16.84 10.12 2.49
N GLU A 10 17.57 10.12 1.38
CA GLU A 10 17.59 11.25 0.44
C GLU A 10 16.21 11.58 -0.11
N ASN A 11 15.32 10.59 -0.26
CA ASN A 11 13.94 10.83 -0.69
C ASN A 11 13.06 11.38 0.44
N ILE A 12 13.26 10.94 1.67
CA ILE A 12 12.59 11.48 2.86
C ILE A 12 12.97 12.96 3.04
N GLU A 13 14.26 13.29 2.97
CA GLU A 13 14.79 14.65 3.14
C GLU A 13 14.31 15.63 2.07
N LYS A 14 14.09 15.16 0.84
CA LYS A 14 13.51 15.97 -0.25
C LYS A 14 12.06 16.37 0.00
N GLY A 15 11.37 15.67 0.90
CA GLY A 15 9.94 15.80 1.12
C GLY A 15 9.11 15.29 -0.03
N TYR A 16 7.79 15.43 0.11
CA TYR A 16 6.80 14.82 -0.78
C TYR A 16 6.06 15.88 -1.58
N ARG A 17 6.07 15.74 -2.91
CA ARG A 17 5.28 16.59 -3.80
C ARG A 17 3.89 16.02 -3.98
N TYR A 18 3.77 14.70 -3.98
CA TYR A 18 2.52 13.97 -4.22
C TYR A 18 2.38 12.76 -3.29
N PRO A 19 1.16 12.25 -3.06
CA PRO A 19 0.93 11.01 -2.32
C PRO A 19 1.76 9.82 -2.81
N HIS A 20 1.95 9.69 -4.13
CA HIS A 20 2.72 8.60 -4.73
C HIS A 20 4.22 8.63 -4.37
N ASP A 21 4.76 9.78 -3.96
CA ASP A 21 6.14 9.86 -3.46
C ASP A 21 6.26 9.08 -2.13
N ILE A 22 5.28 9.24 -1.24
CA ILE A 22 5.20 8.53 0.04
C ILE A 22 5.03 7.04 -0.21
N GLU A 23 4.10 6.64 -1.09
CA GLU A 23 3.89 5.23 -1.45
C GLU A 23 5.16 4.59 -2.01
N SER A 24 5.92 5.32 -2.83
CA SER A 24 7.19 4.84 -3.40
C SER A 24 8.26 4.64 -2.31
N VAL A 25 8.36 5.57 -1.36
CA VAL A 25 9.29 5.47 -0.23
C VAL A 25 8.89 4.32 0.71
N ALA A 26 7.60 4.22 1.05
CA ALA A 26 7.05 3.14 1.87
C ALA A 26 7.35 1.76 1.28
N SER A 27 7.09 1.59 -0.03
CA SER A 27 7.38 0.36 -0.75
C SER A 27 8.88 0.04 -0.75
N ALA A 28 9.74 1.04 -0.90
CA ALA A 28 11.19 0.84 -0.84
C ALA A 28 11.67 0.40 0.55
N ILE A 29 11.13 1.00 1.63
CA ILE A 29 11.43 0.62 3.02
C ILE A 29 10.99 -0.82 3.26
N TYR A 30 9.73 -1.14 2.97
CA TYR A 30 9.17 -2.47 3.17
C TYR A 30 9.95 -3.57 2.42
N ASN A 31 10.30 -3.31 1.16
CA ASN A 31 11.11 -4.25 0.37
C ASN A 31 12.53 -4.43 0.90
N LEU A 32 13.12 -3.37 1.48
CA LEU A 32 14.43 -3.44 2.11
C LEU A 32 14.36 -4.26 3.40
N GLU A 33 13.33 -4.05 4.22
CA GLU A 33 13.10 -4.76 5.47
C GLU A 33 12.85 -6.26 5.25
N LYS A 34 12.02 -6.61 4.26
CA LYS A 34 11.77 -8.00 3.84
C LYS A 34 13.04 -8.77 3.49
N LYS A 35 14.07 -8.08 3.01
CA LYS A 35 15.36 -8.66 2.63
C LYS A 35 16.37 -8.68 3.78
N GLY A 36 15.97 -8.26 4.99
CA GLY A 36 16.86 -8.08 6.14
C GLY A 36 17.89 -6.97 5.92
N GLY A 37 17.61 -6.03 5.02
CA GLY A 37 18.55 -5.02 4.56
C GLY A 37 18.50 -3.71 5.33
N VAL A 38 17.58 -3.53 6.27
CA VAL A 38 17.52 -2.31 7.11
C VAL A 38 18.60 -2.40 8.18
N THR A 39 19.60 -1.53 8.10
CA THR A 39 20.70 -1.46 9.06
C THR A 39 20.48 -0.38 10.11
N ASP A 40 19.77 0.68 9.73
CA ASP A 40 19.42 1.79 10.60
C ASP A 40 18.01 1.63 11.17
N LYS A 41 17.92 1.46 12.49
CA LYS A 41 16.65 1.25 13.20
C LYS A 41 15.76 2.49 13.26
N THR A 42 16.31 3.68 12.97
CA THR A 42 15.55 4.94 12.99
C THR A 42 14.81 5.22 11.69
N LEU A 43 15.15 4.51 10.60
CA LEU A 43 14.62 4.78 9.26
C LEU A 43 13.09 4.83 9.18
N ILE A 44 12.41 3.88 9.83
CA ILE A 44 10.95 3.80 9.82
C ILE A 44 10.36 4.97 10.63
N ASN A 45 10.91 5.27 11.81
CA ASN A 45 10.45 6.40 12.62
C ASN A 45 10.63 7.73 11.88
N ASP A 46 11.80 7.96 11.28
CA ASP A 46 12.07 9.18 10.50
C ASP A 46 11.11 9.32 9.31
N PHE A 47 10.77 8.19 8.67
CA PHE A 47 9.77 8.15 7.62
C PHE A 47 8.38 8.54 8.13
N ILE A 48 7.92 7.97 9.25
CA ILE A 48 6.62 8.32 9.84
C ILE A 48 6.58 9.78 10.29
N GLU A 49 7.62 10.27 10.95
CA GLU A 49 7.73 11.68 11.34
C GLU A 49 7.66 12.61 10.13
N SER A 50 8.31 12.24 9.02
CA SER A 50 8.24 13.04 7.78
C SER A 50 6.86 13.03 7.12
N ILE A 51 6.09 11.94 7.20
CA ILE A 51 4.69 11.91 6.76
C ILE A 51 3.87 12.87 7.62
N ASN A 52 3.98 12.75 8.94
CA ASN A 52 3.22 13.54 9.91
C ASN A 52 3.51 15.05 9.80
N ALA A 53 4.74 15.41 9.44
CA ALA A 53 5.14 16.80 9.19
C ALA A 53 4.75 17.33 7.79
N SER A 54 4.25 16.47 6.89
CA SER A 54 3.88 16.84 5.53
C SER A 54 2.41 17.25 5.41
N GLN A 55 2.04 17.81 4.25
CA GLN A 55 0.63 18.06 3.89
C GLN A 55 -0.19 16.78 3.66
N TYR A 56 0.46 15.62 3.67
CA TYR A 56 -0.12 14.30 3.44
C TYR A 56 -0.09 13.46 4.72
N SER A 57 -0.22 14.08 5.90
CA SER A 57 -0.29 13.37 7.17
C SER A 57 -1.40 12.31 7.19
N ASP A 58 -2.49 12.56 6.44
CA ASP A 58 -3.62 11.64 6.28
C ASP A 58 -3.51 10.73 5.03
N ILE A 59 -2.30 10.28 4.70
CA ILE A 59 -2.02 9.52 3.48
C ILE A 59 -2.83 8.22 3.40
N VAL A 60 -3.03 7.52 4.52
CA VAL A 60 -3.73 6.23 4.54
C VAL A 60 -5.20 6.40 4.12
N ASN A 61 -5.90 7.40 4.68
CA ASN A 61 -7.27 7.72 4.26
C ASN A 61 -7.30 8.22 2.82
N THR A 62 -6.34 9.06 2.41
CA THR A 62 -6.27 9.55 1.02
C THR A 62 -6.15 8.41 0.01
N THR A 63 -5.26 7.45 0.27
CA THR A 63 -5.07 6.26 -0.58
C THR A 63 -6.31 5.36 -0.52
N TYR A 64 -6.92 5.19 0.65
CA TYR A 64 -8.16 4.41 0.82
C TYR A 64 -9.36 5.02 0.08
N ASP A 65 -9.57 6.34 0.16
CA ASP A 65 -10.65 7.02 -0.55
C ASP A 65 -10.50 6.88 -2.06
N TYR A 66 -9.25 6.86 -2.55
CA TYR A 66 -9.02 6.61 -3.95
C TYR A 66 -9.28 5.15 -4.34
N PHE A 67 -8.82 4.21 -3.52
CA PHE A 67 -9.13 2.79 -3.65
C PHE A 67 -10.64 2.54 -3.68
N LYS A 68 -11.39 3.11 -2.73
CA LYS A 68 -12.84 2.96 -2.59
C LYS A 68 -13.58 3.47 -3.82
N ARG A 69 -13.20 4.66 -4.33
CA ARG A 69 -13.78 5.23 -5.55
C ARG A 69 -13.62 4.28 -6.74
N LEU A 70 -12.41 3.78 -6.97
CA LEU A 70 -12.14 2.84 -8.07
C LEU A 70 -12.85 1.49 -7.86
N ALA A 71 -12.92 0.98 -6.63
CA ALA A 71 -13.59 -0.27 -6.33
C ALA A 71 -15.13 -0.19 -6.49
N GLN A 72 -15.70 0.99 -6.31
CA GLN A 72 -17.15 1.25 -6.44
C GLN A 72 -17.59 1.70 -7.83
N ASP A 73 -16.68 2.20 -8.66
CA ASP A 73 -17.01 2.69 -10.01
C ASP A 73 -17.44 1.54 -10.95
N GLU A 74 -18.74 1.37 -11.19
CA GLU A 74 -19.31 0.23 -11.94
C GLU A 74 -19.02 0.23 -13.45
N TYR A 75 -18.42 1.29 -14.01
CA TYR A 75 -17.99 1.26 -15.41
C TYR A 75 -16.89 0.21 -15.61
N SER A 76 -16.86 -0.42 -16.79
CA SER A 76 -16.01 -1.59 -17.04
C SER A 76 -14.54 -1.23 -16.83
N LEU A 77 -13.94 -1.75 -15.77
CA LEU A 77 -12.51 -1.54 -15.52
C LEU A 77 -11.74 -2.06 -16.74
N ILE A 78 -11.05 -1.17 -17.44
CA ILE A 78 -10.01 -1.61 -18.37
C ILE A 78 -8.93 -2.29 -17.50
N GLY A 79 -8.22 -3.29 -18.02
CA GLY A 79 -7.27 -4.10 -17.22
C GLY A 79 -6.31 -3.29 -16.34
N GLU A 80 -5.94 -2.08 -16.78
CA GLU A 80 -5.11 -1.11 -16.04
C GLU A 80 -5.69 -0.69 -14.68
N GLU A 81 -7.02 -0.53 -14.59
CA GLU A 81 -7.66 -0.05 -13.36
C GLU A 81 -7.76 -1.16 -12.31
N LYS A 82 -7.88 -2.42 -12.73
CA LYS A 82 -7.74 -3.58 -11.82
C LYS A 82 -6.37 -3.55 -11.16
N GLU A 83 -5.28 -3.50 -11.95
CA GLU A 83 -3.93 -3.46 -11.39
C GLU A 83 -3.73 -2.28 -10.44
N LYS A 84 -4.33 -1.14 -10.76
CA LYS A 84 -4.29 0.05 -9.92
C LYS A 84 -4.96 -0.17 -8.56
N ILE A 85 -6.14 -0.79 -8.54
CA ILE A 85 -6.83 -1.13 -7.28
C ILE A 85 -5.97 -2.07 -6.43
N LEU A 86 -5.32 -3.05 -7.06
CA LEU A 86 -4.44 -3.98 -6.35
C LEU A 86 -3.21 -3.28 -5.77
N LYS A 87 -2.62 -2.34 -6.53
CA LYS A 87 -1.51 -1.51 -6.06
C LYS A 87 -1.93 -0.64 -4.88
N LEU A 88 -3.11 -0.02 -4.93
CA LEU A 88 -3.61 0.80 -3.82
C LEU A 88 -3.86 -0.02 -2.56
N TYR A 89 -4.44 -1.22 -2.70
CA TYR A 89 -4.58 -2.16 -1.58
C TYR A 89 -3.24 -2.51 -0.95
N GLU A 90 -2.23 -2.79 -1.77
CA GLU A 90 -0.88 -3.07 -1.29
C GLU A 90 -0.24 -1.84 -0.62
N SER A 91 -0.38 -0.65 -1.20
CA SER A 91 0.10 0.60 -0.61
C SER A 91 -0.50 0.87 0.78
N ILE A 92 -1.82 0.70 0.95
CA ILE A 92 -2.48 0.89 2.26
C ILE A 92 -1.89 -0.06 3.29
N ASN A 93 -1.77 -1.34 2.94
CA ASN A 93 -1.24 -2.35 3.85
C ASN A 93 0.24 -2.11 4.21
N ILE A 94 1.05 -1.63 3.26
CA ILE A 94 2.45 -1.25 3.52
C ILE A 94 2.52 -0.06 4.47
N LEU A 95 1.72 0.98 4.25
CA LEU A 95 1.70 2.16 5.11
C LEU A 95 1.31 1.79 6.54
N LEU A 96 0.25 1.00 6.72
CA LEU A 96 -0.18 0.49 8.02
C LEU A 96 0.89 -0.37 8.69
N TYR A 97 1.55 -1.25 7.93
CA TYR A 97 2.63 -2.08 8.44
C TYR A 97 3.81 -1.26 8.96
N LEU A 98 4.14 -0.16 8.30
CA LEU A 98 5.22 0.75 8.70
C LEU A 98 4.82 1.68 9.86
N GLY A 99 3.56 1.66 10.29
CA GLY A 99 3.07 2.44 11.43
C GLY A 99 2.45 3.79 11.05
N ALA A 100 2.08 4.02 9.79
CA ALA A 100 1.25 5.17 9.43
C ALA A 100 -0.15 5.00 10.04
N GLU A 101 -0.70 6.08 10.60
CA GLU A 101 -2.02 6.05 11.23
C GLU A 101 -3.13 5.96 10.16
N ALA A 102 -4.08 5.06 10.38
CA ALA A 102 -5.37 5.08 9.68
C ALA A 102 -6.36 5.90 10.50
N GLY A 103 -7.17 6.71 9.84
CA GLY A 103 -8.36 7.28 10.48
C GLY A 103 -9.52 6.29 10.50
N ASP A 104 -10.57 6.67 11.22
CA ASP A 104 -11.78 5.85 11.46
C ASP A 104 -12.49 5.38 10.18
N SER A 105 -12.21 5.99 9.04
CA SER A 105 -12.80 5.64 7.74
C SER A 105 -12.20 4.40 7.08
N VAL A 106 -10.98 3.98 7.44
CA VAL A 106 -10.33 2.81 6.86
C VAL A 106 -10.78 1.57 7.62
N PRO A 107 -11.50 0.63 6.97
CA PRO A 107 -11.99 -0.55 7.64
C PRO A 107 -10.86 -1.55 7.90
N ASP A 108 -10.97 -2.28 9.01
CA ASP A 108 -10.00 -3.32 9.40
C ASP A 108 -9.93 -4.50 8.40
N ASP A 109 -11.00 -4.74 7.61
CA ASP A 109 -11.10 -5.85 6.66
C ASP A 109 -11.24 -5.35 5.21
N LEU A 110 -10.17 -4.72 4.72
CA LEU A 110 -10.06 -4.25 3.33
C LEU A 110 -10.27 -5.39 2.32
N GLU A 111 -9.94 -6.63 2.67
CA GLU A 111 -10.10 -7.80 1.80
C GLU A 111 -11.54 -8.02 1.37
N THR A 112 -12.51 -7.80 2.27
CA THR A 112 -13.93 -7.94 1.96
C THR A 112 -14.36 -6.98 0.86
N ILE A 113 -13.82 -5.75 0.84
CA ILE A 113 -14.12 -4.77 -0.22
C ILE A 113 -13.61 -5.27 -1.58
N ILE A 114 -12.38 -5.78 -1.61
CA ILE A 114 -11.75 -6.26 -2.85
C ILE A 114 -12.45 -7.51 -3.36
N ILE A 115 -12.70 -8.49 -2.50
CA ILE A 115 -13.41 -9.72 -2.85
C ILE A 115 -14.80 -9.37 -3.39
N GLY A 116 -15.54 -8.48 -2.71
CA GLY A 116 -16.85 -8.02 -3.17
C GLY A 116 -16.78 -7.32 -4.53
N MET A 117 -15.79 -6.45 -4.75
CA MET A 117 -15.57 -5.81 -6.04
C MET A 117 -15.30 -6.83 -7.16
N LEU A 118 -14.41 -7.79 -6.91
CA LEU A 118 -14.04 -8.82 -7.88
C LEU A 118 -15.25 -9.69 -8.24
N ALA A 119 -16.03 -10.10 -7.23
CA ALA A 119 -17.23 -10.91 -7.41
C ALA A 119 -18.29 -10.17 -8.24
N ARG A 120 -18.60 -8.90 -7.89
CA ARG A 120 -19.55 -8.07 -8.64
C ARG A 120 -19.19 -7.93 -10.11
N ARG A 121 -17.89 -7.93 -10.44
CA ARG A 121 -17.35 -7.71 -11.79
C ARG A 121 -16.89 -8.97 -12.50
N LYS A 122 -17.05 -10.15 -11.89
CA LYS A 122 -16.58 -11.44 -12.43
C LYS A 122 -15.08 -11.44 -12.78
N LEU A 123 -14.27 -10.71 -12.01
CA LEU A 123 -12.83 -10.62 -12.20
C LEU A 123 -12.10 -11.67 -11.36
N VAL A 124 -11.07 -12.29 -11.93
CA VAL A 124 -10.24 -13.29 -11.24
C VAL A 124 -8.96 -12.65 -10.74
N LEU A 125 -8.56 -12.97 -9.52
CA LEU A 125 -7.27 -12.54 -8.99
C LEU A 125 -6.10 -13.13 -9.80
N PRO A 126 -5.05 -12.35 -10.11
CA PRO A 126 -3.81 -12.91 -10.62
C PRO A 126 -3.26 -13.99 -9.65
N PRO A 127 -2.60 -15.03 -10.19
CA PRO A 127 -2.01 -16.08 -9.36
C PRO A 127 -0.94 -15.50 -8.43
N VAL A 128 -0.85 -16.07 -7.24
CA VAL A 128 0.22 -15.77 -6.28
C VAL A 128 1.52 -16.40 -6.75
N THR A 129 2.58 -15.61 -6.72
CA THR A 129 3.98 -16.02 -6.89
C THR A 129 4.70 -16.07 -5.55
N GLU A 130 5.89 -16.66 -5.50
CA GLU A 130 6.74 -16.61 -4.30
C GLU A 130 7.01 -15.17 -3.85
N SER A 131 7.19 -14.26 -4.81
CA SER A 131 7.42 -12.82 -4.62
C SER A 131 6.17 -12.03 -4.23
N SER A 132 4.97 -12.63 -4.25
CA SER A 132 3.74 -11.92 -3.86
C SER A 132 3.77 -11.54 -2.38
N SER A 133 3.24 -10.36 -2.08
CA SER A 133 3.16 -9.87 -0.70
C SER A 133 2.24 -10.76 0.16
N PRO A 134 2.43 -10.76 1.50
CA PRO A 134 1.60 -11.53 2.41
C PRO A 134 0.11 -11.19 2.29
N TRP A 135 -0.22 -9.92 2.09
CA TRP A 135 -1.60 -9.46 1.90
C TRP A 135 -2.23 -10.02 0.63
N TRP A 136 -1.42 -10.24 -0.41
CA TRP A 136 -1.87 -10.87 -1.64
C TRP A 136 -2.14 -12.36 -1.46
N LYS A 137 -1.27 -13.03 -0.73
CA LYS A 137 -1.44 -14.44 -0.34
C LYS A 137 -2.71 -14.61 0.50
N ALA A 138 -2.92 -13.75 1.49
CA ALA A 138 -4.10 -13.76 2.35
C ALA A 138 -5.39 -13.51 1.56
N LEU A 139 -5.40 -12.50 0.69
CA LEU A 139 -6.55 -12.18 -0.14
C LEU A 139 -6.97 -13.35 -1.04
N LEU A 140 -6.01 -14.01 -1.72
CA LEU A 140 -6.31 -15.14 -2.59
C LEU A 140 -6.88 -16.34 -1.81
N VAL A 141 -6.43 -16.56 -0.58
CA VAL A 141 -6.99 -17.61 0.29
C VAL A 141 -8.43 -17.26 0.68
N LYS A 142 -8.68 -16.03 1.17
CA LYS A 142 -10.02 -15.56 1.53
C LYS A 142 -10.98 -15.63 0.34
N SER A 143 -10.55 -15.22 -0.86
CA SER A 143 -11.40 -15.20 -2.07
C SER A 143 -11.83 -16.59 -2.56
N ARG A 144 -11.19 -17.67 -2.10
CA ARG A 144 -11.56 -19.06 -2.42
C ARG A 144 -12.55 -19.65 -1.42
N GLN A 145 -12.74 -19.00 -0.28
CA GLN A 145 -13.63 -19.43 0.80
C GLN A 145 -14.98 -18.70 0.76
N SER A 146 -15.03 -17.54 0.11
CA SER A 146 -16.21 -16.73 -0.20
C SER A 146 -16.93 -17.21 -1.46
#